data_AF-A0A849ZQ65-F1
#
_entry.id   AF-A0A849ZQ65-F1
#
_cell.length_a   1.000
_cell.length_b   1.000
_cell.length_c   1.000
_cell.angle_alpha   90.00
_cell.angle_beta   90.00
_cell.angle_gamma   90.00
#
_symmetry.space_group_name_H-M   'P 1'
#
loop_
_entity.id
_entity.type
_entity.pdbx_description
1 polymer ?
#
loop_
_entity_poly.entity_id
_entity_poly.type
_entity_poly.pdbx_seq_one_letter_code
_entity_poly.pdbx_strand_id
1 'polypeptide(L)'
;MSRPDRVELFGFYFLGISPAGEYGFVNSHMVAAHYRVTPAQVLRWLQELDLTPGRILDRNFHLGRAQADLMLDAPHMNPVELRHRVEEILAEIDAAAGGRRYWEED
;
A
#
# COMPACT_ATOMS: atom_id res chain seq x y z
N MET A 1 -0.75 -20.12 3.48
CA MET A 1 -1.18 -18.77 3.05
C MET A 1 -0.89 -18.64 1.58
N SER A 2 -1.85 -18.12 0.82
CA SER A 2 -1.70 -17.84 -0.61
C SER A 2 -0.87 -16.57 -0.81
N ARG A 3 -0.31 -16.42 -2.01
CA ARG A 3 0.32 -15.16 -2.45
C ARG A 3 -0.70 -14.02 -2.39
N PRO A 4 -0.35 -12.83 -1.89
CA PRO A 4 -1.24 -11.68 -1.87
C PRO A 4 -1.54 -11.20 -3.28
N ASP A 5 -2.75 -10.68 -3.48
CA ASP A 5 -3.05 -9.91 -4.69
C ASP A 5 -2.44 -8.49 -4.61
N ARG A 6 -2.62 -7.72 -5.69
CA ARG A 6 -2.06 -6.37 -5.80
C ARG A 6 -2.58 -5.42 -4.73
N VAL A 7 -3.87 -5.47 -4.43
CA VAL A 7 -4.53 -4.58 -3.47
C VAL A 7 -4.06 -4.90 -2.06
N GLU A 8 -4.04 -6.18 -1.71
CA GLU A 8 -3.60 -6.67 -0.41
C GLU A 8 -2.13 -6.32 -0.16
N LEU A 9 -1.26 -6.56 -1.15
CA LEU A 9 0.15 -6.24 -1.01
C LEU A 9 0.40 -4.74 -0.96
N PHE A 10 -0.34 -3.95 -1.74
CA PHE A 10 -0.27 -2.48 -1.69
C PHE A 10 -0.71 -1.94 -0.33
N GLY A 11 -1.88 -2.35 0.15
CA GLY A 11 -2.42 -1.93 1.44
C GLY A 11 -1.47 -2.27 2.58
N PHE A 12 -0.92 -3.48 2.60
CA PHE A 12 -0.05 -3.89 3.68
C PHE A 12 1.34 -3.25 3.61
N TYR A 13 1.94 -3.14 2.42
CA TYR A 13 3.29 -2.60 2.27
C TYR A 13 3.35 -1.07 2.34
N PHE A 14 2.41 -0.38 1.70
CA PHE A 14 2.43 1.08 1.56
C PHE A 14 1.49 1.79 2.52
N LEU A 15 0.34 1.22 2.86
CA LEU A 15 -0.66 1.88 3.71
C LEU A 15 -0.66 1.38 5.15
N GLY A 16 0.10 0.33 5.44
CA GLY A 16 0.21 -0.22 6.77
C GLY A 16 -1.00 -1.04 7.21
N ILE A 17 -1.88 -1.42 6.28
CA ILE A 17 -3.10 -2.18 6.56
C ILE A 17 -2.82 -3.67 6.41
N SER A 18 -2.80 -4.40 7.52
CA SER A 18 -2.63 -5.85 7.49
C SER A 18 -3.85 -6.54 6.86
N PRO A 19 -3.72 -7.78 6.35
CA PRO A 19 -4.87 -8.55 5.89
C PRO A 19 -5.93 -8.82 6.98
N ALA A 20 -5.59 -8.62 8.26
CA ALA A 20 -6.53 -8.68 9.38
C ALA A 20 -7.28 -7.36 9.62
N GLY A 21 -6.98 -6.31 8.86
CA GLY A 21 -7.57 -4.98 9.00
C GLY A 21 -6.93 -4.09 10.06
N GLU A 22 -5.75 -4.48 10.57
CA GLU A 22 -5.03 -3.71 11.57
C GLU A 22 -4.10 -2.70 10.88
N TYR A 23 -4.12 -1.45 11.35
CA TYR A 23 -3.17 -0.42 10.92
C TYR A 23 -1.87 -0.47 11.73
N GLY A 24 -0.73 -0.35 11.06
CA GLY A 24 0.58 -0.17 11.69
C GLY A 24 1.67 0.19 10.68
N PHE A 25 2.83 0.64 11.15
CA PHE A 25 3.98 0.83 10.26
C PHE A 25 4.55 -0.53 9.84
N VAL A 26 4.73 -0.75 8.54
CA VAL A 26 5.15 -2.04 7.99
C VAL A 26 6.36 -1.84 7.09
N ASN A 27 7.26 -2.82 7.09
CA ASN A 27 8.36 -2.93 6.13
C ASN A 27 8.36 -4.32 5.47
N SER A 28 9.26 -4.52 4.50
CA SER A 28 9.39 -5.80 3.78
C SER A 28 9.59 -7.02 4.70
N HIS A 29 10.26 -6.86 5.85
CA HIS A 29 10.46 -7.94 6.81
C HIS A 29 9.17 -8.33 7.52
N MET A 30 8.34 -7.35 7.90
CA MET A 30 7.04 -7.59 8.52
C MET A 30 6.06 -8.26 7.54
N VAL A 31 6.01 -7.78 6.30
CA VAL A 31 5.21 -8.42 5.23
C VAL A 31 5.69 -9.85 5.00
N ALA A 32 7.01 -10.05 4.92
CA ALA A 32 7.61 -11.36 4.72
C ALA A 32 7.28 -12.34 5.85
N ALA A 33 7.35 -11.88 7.11
CA ALA A 33 6.98 -12.67 8.28
C ALA A 33 5.51 -13.11 8.24
N HIS A 34 4.60 -12.20 7.86
CA HIS A 34 3.17 -12.51 7.73
C HIS A 34 2.92 -13.62 6.71
N TYR A 35 3.48 -13.52 5.50
CA TYR A 35 3.28 -14.52 4.45
C TYR A 35 4.21 -15.74 4.56
N ARG A 36 5.10 -15.79 5.58
CA ARG A 36 6.12 -16.83 5.77
C ARG A 36 7.04 -17.00 4.56
N VAL A 37 7.47 -15.88 4.00
CA VAL A 37 8.40 -15.82 2.86
C VAL A 37 9.64 -14.99 3.22
N THR A 38 10.56 -14.84 2.28
CA THR A 38 11.73 -13.96 2.45
C THR A 38 11.39 -12.52 2.04
N PRO A 39 12.09 -11.50 2.57
CA PRO A 39 11.95 -10.12 2.08
C PRO A 39 12.22 -10.01 0.57
N ALA A 40 13.16 -10.80 0.04
CA ALA A 40 13.43 -10.86 -1.40
C ALA A 40 12.20 -11.34 -2.21
N GLN A 41 11.44 -12.30 -1.68
CA GLN A 41 10.18 -12.74 -2.29
C GLN A 41 9.12 -11.63 -2.31
N VAL A 42 9.02 -10.84 -1.23
CA VAL A 42 8.12 -9.67 -1.17
C VAL A 42 8.50 -8.63 -2.21
N LEU A 43 9.79 -8.29 -2.31
CA LEU A 43 10.28 -7.35 -3.32
C LEU A 43 10.00 -7.83 -4.75
N ARG A 44 10.13 -9.14 -5.00
CA ARG A 44 9.75 -9.75 -6.27
C ARG A 44 8.25 -9.63 -6.54
N TRP A 45 7.40 -9.88 -5.55
CA TRP A 45 5.94 -9.69 -5.72
C TRP A 45 5.59 -8.23 -6.01
N LEU A 46 6.25 -7.27 -5.36
CA LEU A 46 6.07 -5.84 -5.66
C LEU A 46 6.43 -5.53 -7.12
N GLN A 47 7.49 -6.13 -7.66
CA GLN A 47 7.83 -5.97 -9.08
C GLN A 47 6.78 -6.60 -10.00
N GLU A 48 6.41 -7.86 -9.75
CA GLU A 48 5.45 -8.60 -10.57
C GLU A 48 4.04 -7.99 -10.57
N LEU A 49 3.67 -7.27 -9.51
CA LEU A 49 2.37 -6.61 -9.34
C LEU A 49 2.39 -5.13 -9.70
N ASP A 50 3.51 -4.63 -10.26
CA ASP A 50 3.70 -3.21 -10.61
C ASP A 50 3.46 -2.27 -9.40
N LEU A 51 4.08 -2.60 -8.27
CA LEU A 51 4.03 -1.90 -6.99
C LEU A 51 5.43 -1.54 -6.49
N THR A 52 6.38 -1.28 -7.39
CA THR A 52 7.73 -0.89 -6.96
C THR A 52 7.67 0.45 -6.21
N PRO A 53 8.44 0.65 -5.12
CA PRO A 53 8.43 1.92 -4.40
C PRO A 53 8.73 3.13 -5.28
N GLY A 54 9.64 2.98 -6.26
CA GLY A 54 9.92 4.03 -7.23
C GLY A 54 8.69 4.44 -8.03
N ARG A 55 7.92 3.47 -8.55
CA ARG A 55 6.68 3.73 -9.29
C ARG A 55 5.63 4.42 -8.43
N ILE A 56 5.41 3.95 -7.20
CA ILE A 56 4.36 4.47 -6.32
C ILE A 56 4.70 5.90 -5.85
N LEU A 57 5.97 6.14 -5.49
CA LEU A 57 6.42 7.42 -4.95
C LEU A 57 6.68 8.49 -6.03
N ASP A 58 6.78 8.11 -7.30
CA ASP A 58 6.95 9.03 -8.43
C ASP A 58 5.62 9.56 -8.99
N ARG A 59 4.48 9.11 -8.43
CA ARG A 59 3.16 9.64 -8.78
C ARG A 59 2.90 10.94 -8.06
N ASN A 60 2.19 11.85 -8.73
CA ASN A 60 1.65 13.05 -8.09
C ASN A 60 0.45 12.67 -7.20
N PHE A 61 0.74 11.98 -6.10
CA PHE A 61 -0.22 11.49 -5.12
C PHE A 61 0.36 11.62 -3.72
N HIS A 62 -0.40 12.23 -2.80
CA HIS A 62 0.07 12.44 -1.44
C HIS A 62 -0.13 11.20 -0.57
N LEU A 63 0.75 10.20 -0.71
CA LEU A 63 0.66 8.94 0.02
C LEU A 63 0.59 9.12 1.54
N GLY A 64 1.34 10.06 2.10
CA GLY A 64 1.31 10.35 3.54
C GLY A 64 -0.05 10.82 4.06
N ARG A 65 -0.83 11.54 3.23
CA ARG A 65 -2.18 11.98 3.59
C ARG A 65 -3.13 10.79 3.58
N ALA A 66 -3.07 9.95 2.56
CA ALA A 66 -3.87 8.72 2.50
C ALA A 66 -3.59 7.78 3.69
N GLN A 67 -2.32 7.66 4.12
CA GLN A 67 -1.95 6.92 5.32
C GLN A 67 -2.56 7.52 6.60
N ALA A 68 -2.52 8.85 6.74
CA ALA A 68 -3.09 9.54 7.90
C ALA A 68 -4.62 9.40 7.96
N ASP A 69 -5.30 9.53 6.82
CA ASP A 69 -6.75 9.35 6.72
C ASP A 69 -7.13 7.91 7.11
N LEU A 70 -6.42 6.92 6.57
CA LEU A 70 -6.65 5.51 6.94
C LEU A 70 -6.37 5.21 8.40
N MET A 71 -5.36 5.82 9.01
CA MET A 71 -5.07 5.65 10.43
C MET A 71 -6.25 6.09 11.32
N LEU A 72 -6.98 7.12 10.90
CA LEU A 72 -8.16 7.65 11.62
C LEU A 72 -9.41 6.83 11.33
N ASP A 73 -9.60 6.41 10.08
CA ASP A 73 -10.85 5.80 9.63
C ASP A 73 -10.90 4.27 9.79
N ALA A 74 -9.75 3.57 9.69
CA ALA A 74 -9.70 2.11 9.70
C ALA A 74 -10.38 1.46 10.92
N PRO A 75 -10.27 1.99 12.17
CA PRO A 75 -10.99 1.45 13.33
C PRO A 75 -12.52 1.48 13.21
N HIS A 76 -13.05 2.29 12.29
CA HIS A 76 -14.49 2.47 12.05
C HIS A 76 -14.98 1.76 10.78
N MET A 77 -14.08 1.11 10.02
CA MET A 77 -14.40 0.39 8.79
C MET A 77 -14.44 -1.11 9.04
N ASN A 78 -15.38 -1.80 8.42
CA ASN A 78 -15.32 -3.25 8.32
C ASN A 78 -14.26 -3.68 7.28
N PRO A 79 -13.84 -4.96 7.25
CA PRO A 79 -12.78 -5.42 6.34
C PRO A 79 -13.09 -5.20 4.84
N VAL A 80 -14.36 -5.23 4.45
CA VAL A 80 -14.78 -5.00 3.05
C VAL A 80 -14.64 -3.52 2.70
N GLU A 81 -15.08 -2.62 3.58
CA GLU A 81 -14.93 -1.17 3.41
C GLU A 81 -13.46 -0.76 3.35
N LEU A 82 -12.65 -1.32 4.26
CA LEU A 82 -11.22 -1.03 4.31
C LEU A 82 -10.51 -1.49 3.04
N ARG A 83 -10.84 -2.68 2.54
CA ARG A 83 -10.31 -3.16 1.26
C ARG A 83 -10.74 -2.24 0.11
N HIS A 84 -12.02 -1.87 0.03
CA HIS A 84 -12.50 -0.92 -0.97
C HIS A 84 -11.74 0.40 -0.91
N ARG A 85 -11.47 0.93 0.28
CA ARG A 85 -10.70 2.17 0.44
C ARG A 85 -9.26 2.03 -0.07
N VAL A 86 -8.62 0.89 0.17
CA VAL A 86 -7.29 0.58 -0.39
C VAL A 86 -7.33 0.49 -1.92
N GLU A 87 -8.38 -0.09 -2.48
CA GLU A 87 -8.59 -0.19 -3.93
C GLU A 87 -8.74 1.20 -4.58
N GLU A 88 -9.53 2.09 -3.97
CA GLU A 88 -9.70 3.48 -4.40
C GLU A 88 -8.36 4.24 -4.41
N ILE A 89 -7.61 4.18 -3.31
CA ILE A 89 -6.30 4.84 -3.20
C ILE A 89 -5.34 4.32 -4.28
N LEU A 90 -5.31 3.01 -4.51
CA LEU A 90 -4.47 2.43 -5.55
C LEU A 90 -4.90 2.87 -6.95
N ALA A 91 -6.20 2.97 -7.20
CA ALA A 91 -6.73 3.46 -8.48
C ALA A 91 -6.39 4.94 -8.72
N GLU A 92 -6.45 5.78 -7.68
CA GLU A 92 -6.03 7.18 -7.74
C GLU A 92 -4.54 7.31 -8.09
N ILE A 93 -3.68 6.48 -7.48
CA ILE A 93 -2.25 6.41 -7.80
C ILE A 93 -2.01 5.96 -9.25
N ASP A 94 -2.75 4.97 -9.73
CA ASP A 94 -2.63 4.49 -11.10
C ASP A 94 -3.08 5.53 -12.14
N ALA A 95 -4.08 6.35 -11.79
CA ALA A 95 -4.57 7.45 -12.62
C ALA A 95 -3.69 8.71 -12.55
N ALA A 96 -2.91 8.87 -11.48
CA ALA A 96 -2.05 10.04 -11.29
C ALA A 96 -0.96 10.11 -12.37
N ALA A 97 -0.75 11.33 -12.90
CA ALA A 97 0.34 11.60 -13.83
C ALA A 97 1.69 11.23 -13.20
N GLY A 98 2.58 10.68 -14.02
CA GLY A 98 3.99 10.51 -13.64
C GLY A 98 4.76 11.80 -13.92
N GLY A 99 5.69 12.16 -13.04
CA GLY A 99 6.55 13.33 -13.19
C GLY A 99 6.08 14.58 -12.44
N ARG A 100 7.07 15.20 -11.76
CA ARG A 100 7.02 16.18 -10.67
C ARG A 100 6.35 15.68 -9.39
N ARG A 101 7.17 15.59 -8.35
CA ARG A 101 6.80 15.10 -7.04
C ARG A 101 5.94 16.16 -6.35
N TYR A 102 4.90 15.74 -5.62
CA TYR A 102 4.03 16.64 -4.88
C TYR A 102 4.80 17.63 -3.96
N TRP A 103 5.95 17.22 -3.41
CA TRP A 103 6.81 18.07 -2.54
C TRP A 103 7.65 19.12 -3.29
N GLU A 104 7.61 19.17 -4.61
CA GLU A 104 8.32 20.18 -5.42
C GLU A 104 7.46 21.42 -5.70
N GLU A 105 6.22 21.47 -5.18
CA GLU A 105 5.28 22.59 -5.36
C GLU A 105 5.05 23.45 -4.09
N ASP A 106 5.78 23.20 -2.99
CA ASP A 106 5.77 24.04 -1.77
C ASP A 106 6.92 25.08 -1.74
#